data_AF-A0A497QDG3-F1
#
_entry.id   AF-A0A497QDG3-F1
#
_cell.length_a   1.000
_cell.length_b   1.000
_cell.length_c   1.000
_cell.angle_alpha   90.00
_cell.angle_beta   90.00
_cell.angle_gamma   90.00
#
_symmetry.space_group_name_H-M   'P 1'
#
loop_
_entity.id
_entity.type
_entity.pdbx_description
1 polymer ?
#
loop_
_entity_poly.entity_id
_entity_poly.type
_entity_poly.pdbx_seq_one_letter_code
_entity_poly.pdbx_strand_id
1 'polypeptide(L)'
;SSTKIRLEVYNAKTESITGVIVTPVTNATVVPSQYFIGSMDPDDVFSASFDIYTDNLEYKNYTIGFKVSFKQDNDYYESPIIGSSFSVIPASANAGDAIIVTSVGLVIALIIITLILFFIWKKRRNVK
;
A
#
# COMPACT_ATOMS: atom_id res chain seq x y z
N SER A 1 4.77 1.18 0.14
CA SER A 1 3.57 0.37 -0.10
C SER A 1 2.43 1.31 -0.40
N SER A 2 1.63 1.00 -1.42
CA SER A 2 0.48 1.81 -1.83
C SER A 2 -0.79 0.97 -1.84
N THR A 3 -1.89 1.53 -1.32
CA THR A 3 -3.23 0.93 -1.38
C THR A 3 -4.14 1.81 -2.21
N LYS A 4 -4.93 1.20 -3.09
CA LYS A 4 -5.93 1.92 -3.88
C LYS A 4 -7.27 1.99 -3.15
N ILE A 5 -7.84 3.19 -3.07
CA ILE A 5 -9.21 3.43 -2.62
C ILE A 5 -10.05 3.92 -3.79
N ARG A 6 -11.30 3.47 -3.85
CA ARG A 6 -12.29 3.85 -4.87
C ARG A 6 -13.49 4.47 -4.19
N LEU A 7 -13.99 5.55 -4.77
CA LEU A 7 -15.20 6.24 -4.34
C LEU A 7 -16.17 6.28 -5.50
N GLU A 8 -17.45 6.13 -5.16
CA GLU A 8 -18.55 6.37 -6.08
C GLU A 8 -19.17 7.72 -5.69
N VAL A 9 -19.21 8.63 -6.65
CA VAL A 9 -19.83 9.95 -6.49
C VAL A 9 -21.11 9.93 -7.31
N TYR A 10 -22.23 10.19 -6.65
CA TYR A 10 -23.55 10.21 -7.26
C TYR A 10 -24.15 11.62 -7.16
N ASN A 11 -24.71 12.12 -8.26
CA ASN A 11 -25.45 13.36 -8.26
C ASN A 11 -26.91 13.11 -7.83
N ALA A 12 -27.20 13.32 -6.55
CA ALA A 12 -28.53 13.20 -5.98
C ALA A 12 -29.45 14.42 -6.24
N LYS A 13 -28.99 15.42 -7.00
CA LYS A 13 -29.79 16.59 -7.37
C LYS A 13 -30.66 16.26 -8.58
N THR A 14 -31.78 16.98 -8.69
CA THR A 14 -32.66 16.95 -9.86
C THR A 14 -32.13 17.76 -11.05
N GLU A 15 -31.00 18.44 -10.87
CA GLU A 15 -30.37 19.33 -11.85
C GLU A 15 -28.91 18.93 -12.09
N SER A 16 -28.39 19.25 -13.27
CA SER A 16 -26.99 19.02 -13.60
C SER A 16 -26.07 19.93 -12.79
N ILE A 17 -24.98 19.38 -12.28
CA ILE A 17 -23.92 20.11 -11.57
C ILE A 17 -22.65 20.13 -12.39
N THR A 18 -21.79 21.14 -12.17
CA THR A 18 -20.56 21.33 -12.94
C THR A 18 -19.35 21.52 -12.03
N GLY A 19 -18.15 21.41 -12.59
CA GLY A 19 -16.91 21.64 -11.84
C GLY A 19 -16.74 20.69 -10.65
N VAL A 20 -17.23 19.46 -10.75
CA VAL A 20 -17.19 18.47 -9.65
C VAL A 20 -15.76 17.99 -9.43
N ILE A 21 -15.25 18.17 -8.22
CA ILE A 21 -13.91 17.79 -7.77
C ILE A 21 -14.00 16.99 -6.47
N VAL A 22 -13.35 15.82 -6.44
CA VAL A 22 -13.18 15.03 -5.22
C VAL A 22 -11.81 15.33 -4.62
N THR A 23 -11.78 15.72 -3.35
CA THR A 23 -10.55 16.06 -2.62
C THR A 23 -10.39 15.16 -1.39
N PRO A 24 -9.31 14.36 -1.30
CA PRO A 24 -8.94 13.64 -0.09
C PRO A 24 -8.49 14.59 1.02
N VAL A 25 -8.85 14.27 2.26
CA VAL A 25 -8.49 14.98 3.49
C VAL A 25 -7.80 13.99 4.41
N THR A 26 -6.48 13.98 4.41
CA THR A 26 -5.68 13.06 5.21
C THR A 26 -4.26 13.57 5.41
N ASN A 27 -3.55 12.97 6.39
CA ASN A 27 -2.13 13.20 6.60
C ASN A 27 -1.24 12.30 5.72
N ALA A 28 -1.85 11.30 5.05
CA ALA A 28 -1.15 10.42 4.13
C ALA A 28 -0.86 11.11 2.79
N THR A 29 0.15 10.62 2.08
CA THR A 29 0.37 11.03 0.69
C THR A 29 -0.62 10.31 -0.21
N VAL A 30 -1.41 11.06 -0.98
CA VAL A 30 -2.46 10.52 -1.87
C VAL A 30 -2.25 11.02 -3.29
N VAL A 31 -2.37 10.13 -4.27
CA VAL A 31 -2.22 10.43 -5.69
C VAL A 31 -3.44 9.91 -6.47
N PRO A 32 -4.13 10.74 -7.27
CA PRO A 32 -3.92 12.19 -7.40
C PRO A 32 -4.33 12.95 -6.12
N SER A 33 -3.87 14.19 -5.97
CA SER A 33 -4.27 15.02 -4.83
C SER A 33 -5.70 15.55 -4.96
N GLN A 34 -6.27 15.54 -6.17
CA GLN A 34 -7.66 15.86 -6.49
C GLN A 34 -8.09 15.05 -7.72
N TYR A 35 -9.37 14.69 -7.80
CA TYR A 35 -9.94 14.01 -8.96
C TYR A 35 -11.05 14.87 -9.56
N PHE A 36 -10.83 15.34 -10.80
CA PHE A 36 -11.80 16.17 -11.52
C PHE A 36 -12.76 15.28 -12.33
N ILE A 37 -14.05 15.36 -12.01
CA ILE A 37 -15.10 14.64 -12.75
C ILE A 37 -15.64 15.52 -13.88
N GLY A 38 -15.80 16.83 -13.64
CA GLY A 38 -16.36 17.77 -14.61
C GLY A 38 -17.83 18.06 -14.37
N SER A 39 -18.68 17.81 -15.35
CA SER A 39 -20.14 17.92 -15.21
C SER A 39 -20.78 16.57 -14.89
N MET A 40 -21.84 16.59 -14.10
CA MET A 40 -22.66 15.42 -13.78
C MET A 40 -24.13 15.77 -13.94
N ASP A 41 -24.84 15.00 -14.74
CA ASP A 41 -26.29 15.13 -14.89
C ASP A 41 -27.03 14.54 -13.68
N PRO A 42 -28.35 14.80 -13.54
CA PRO A 42 -29.14 14.14 -12.51
C PRO A 42 -29.00 12.63 -12.62
N ASP A 43 -28.85 11.98 -11.47
CA ASP A 43 -28.68 10.54 -11.34
C ASP A 43 -27.35 9.93 -11.87
N ASP A 44 -26.41 10.75 -12.34
CA ASP A 44 -25.10 10.26 -12.78
C ASP A 44 -24.27 9.71 -11.62
N VAL A 45 -23.52 8.64 -11.91
CA VAL A 45 -22.55 8.01 -11.01
C VAL A 45 -21.17 7.97 -11.67
N PHE A 46 -20.16 8.48 -10.97
CA PHE A 46 -18.76 8.40 -11.40
C PHE A 46 -17.88 7.73 -10.35
N SER A 47 -16.89 6.98 -10.81
CA SER A 47 -15.89 6.36 -9.94
C SER A 47 -14.61 7.17 -9.91
N ALA A 48 -14.21 7.64 -8.73
CA ALA A 48 -12.92 8.27 -8.48
C ALA A 48 -11.98 7.28 -7.80
N SER A 49 -10.73 7.23 -8.23
CA SER A 49 -9.71 6.33 -7.68
C SER A 49 -8.51 7.11 -7.18
N PHE A 50 -8.01 6.72 -6.01
CA PHE A 50 -6.85 7.31 -5.37
C PHE A 50 -5.90 6.23 -4.86
N ASP A 51 -4.60 6.44 -5.04
CA ASP A 51 -3.54 5.62 -4.47
C ASP A 51 -3.00 6.31 -3.22
N ILE A 52 -3.09 5.61 -2.08
CA ILE A 52 -2.63 6.06 -0.78
C ILE A 52 -1.27 5.44 -0.51
N TYR A 53 -0.26 6.27 -0.32
CA TYR A 53 1.10 5.85 -0.02
C TYR A 53 1.34 5.91 1.49
N THR A 54 1.83 4.79 2.05
CA THR A 54 2.07 4.64 3.49
C THR A 54 3.54 4.65 3.87
N ASP A 55 4.45 4.89 2.91
CA ASP A 55 5.90 4.79 3.09
C ASP A 55 6.46 5.71 4.18
N ASN A 56 5.85 6.89 4.36
CA ASN A 56 6.28 7.89 5.34
C ASN A 56 5.39 7.95 6.58
N LEU A 57 4.52 6.95 6.78
CA LEU A 57 3.59 6.92 7.91
C LEU A 57 4.11 5.99 9.01
N GLU A 58 4.00 6.43 10.26
CA GLU A 58 4.22 5.57 11.43
C GLU A 58 3.21 4.42 11.48
N TYR A 59 3.58 3.30 12.11
CA TYR A 59 2.70 2.15 12.29
C TYR A 59 1.59 2.44 13.31
N LYS A 60 0.48 3.00 12.84
CA LYS A 60 -0.72 3.29 13.62
C LYS A 60 -1.97 3.38 12.74
N ASN A 61 -3.10 3.67 13.37
CA ASN A 61 -4.35 3.94 12.67
C ASN A 61 -4.40 5.38 12.19
N TYR A 62 -4.82 5.56 10.95
CA TYR A 62 -5.06 6.86 10.32
C TYR A 62 -6.49 6.93 9.82
N THR A 63 -6.97 8.16 9.68
CA THR A 63 -8.24 8.47 9.04
C THR A 63 -7.99 9.13 7.69
N ILE A 64 -8.78 8.76 6.71
CA ILE A 64 -8.84 9.40 5.41
C ILE A 64 -10.27 9.86 5.16
N GLY A 65 -10.44 11.16 4.96
CA GLY A 65 -11.68 11.80 4.56
C GLY A 65 -11.70 12.09 3.07
N PHE A 66 -12.89 12.26 2.51
CA PHE A 66 -13.10 12.78 1.16
C PHE A 66 -14.20 13.81 1.21
N LYS A 67 -13.98 14.94 0.53
CA LYS A 67 -15.00 15.95 0.27
C LYS A 67 -15.19 16.12 -1.23
N VAL A 68 -16.42 16.44 -1.63
CA VAL A 68 -16.76 16.78 -3.00
C VAL A 68 -17.10 18.25 -3.06
N SER A 69 -16.42 19.01 -3.92
CA SER A 69 -16.72 20.40 -4.21
C SER A 69 -17.31 20.48 -5.61
N PHE A 70 -18.39 21.24 -5.80
CA PHE A 70 -19.05 21.38 -7.10
C PHE A 70 -19.67 22.78 -7.25
N LYS A 71 -19.95 23.15 -8.50
CA LYS A 71 -20.65 24.38 -8.86
C LYS A 71 -22.07 24.05 -9.29
N GLN A 72 -23.05 24.74 -8.70
CA GLN A 72 -24.44 24.73 -9.13
C GLN A 72 -24.86 26.18 -9.38
N ASP A 73 -25.43 26.44 -10.55
CA ASP A 73 -25.72 27.78 -11.07
C ASP A 73 -24.48 28.70 -11.07
N ASN A 74 -24.40 29.62 -10.11
CA ASN A 74 -23.28 30.54 -9.96
C ASN A 74 -22.53 30.39 -8.63
N ASP A 75 -22.96 29.47 -7.78
CA ASP A 75 -22.43 29.28 -6.43
C ASP A 75 -21.63 27.97 -6.34
N TYR A 76 -20.70 27.94 -5.37
CA TYR A 76 -19.88 26.77 -5.07
C TYR A 76 -20.35 26.13 -3.78
N TYR A 77 -20.46 24.80 -3.81
CA TYR A 77 -20.92 23.98 -2.69
C TYR A 77 -19.89 22.91 -2.37
N GLU A 78 -19.86 22.51 -1.09
CA GLU A 78 -19.05 21.39 -0.62
C GLU A 78 -19.93 20.37 0.10
N SER A 79 -19.65 19.08 -0.10
CA SER A 79 -20.26 18.01 0.66
C SER A 79 -19.66 17.93 2.07
N PRO A 80 -20.36 17.29 3.02
CA PRO A 80 -19.73 16.80 4.25
C PRO A 80 -18.55 15.89 3.92
N ILE A 81 -17.56 15.84 4.83
CA ILE A 81 -16.42 14.94 4.71
C ILE A 81 -16.88 13.52 5.07
N ILE A 82 -16.71 12.59 4.14
CA ILE A 82 -16.95 11.16 4.37
C ILE A 82 -15.62 10.50 4.67
N GLY A 83 -15.50 9.91 5.85
CA GLY A 83 -14.26 9.33 6.37
C GLY A 83 -14.25 7.81 6.39
N SER A 84 -13.07 7.24 6.21
CA SER A 84 -12.75 5.84 6.52
C SER A 84 -11.43 5.77 7.29
N SER A 85 -11.19 4.65 7.96
CA SER A 85 -9.98 4.42 8.76
C SER A 85 -9.15 3.29 8.18
N PHE A 86 -7.84 3.43 8.20
CA PHE A 86 -6.90 2.38 7.78
C PHE A 86 -5.76 2.26 8.79
N SER A 87 -5.15 1.07 8.84
CA SER A 87 -4.03 0.77 9.73
C SER A 87 -2.77 0.51 8.93
N VAL A 88 -1.67 1.13 9.31
CA VAL A 88 -0.35 0.87 8.73
C VAL A 88 0.35 -0.16 9.60
N ILE A 89 0.58 -1.35 9.03
CA ILE A 89 1.27 -2.46 9.68
C ILE A 89 2.65 -2.68 9.05
N PRO A 90 3.64 -3.18 9.81
CA PRO A 90 4.93 -3.55 9.26
C PRO A 90 4.76 -4.64 8.19
N ALA A 91 5.56 -4.56 7.12
CA ALA A 91 5.61 -5.62 6.13
C ALA A 91 6.08 -6.91 6.81
N SER A 92 5.31 -8.00 6.69
CA SER A 92 5.78 -9.31 7.13
C SER A 92 7.07 -9.65 6.40
N ALA A 93 8.17 -9.79 7.15
CA ALA A 93 9.42 -10.31 6.60
C ALA A 93 9.14 -11.72 6.04
N ASN A 94 9.42 -11.92 4.75
CA ASN A 94 9.29 -13.22 4.12
C ASN A 94 10.19 -14.22 4.85
N ALA A 95 9.58 -15.19 5.53
CA ALA A 95 10.29 -16.28 6.22
C ALA A 95 11.14 -17.14 5.26
N GLY A 96 10.99 -16.98 3.95
CA GLY A 96 11.75 -17.72 2.92
C GLY A 96 13.25 -17.40 2.89
N ASP A 97 13.66 -16.15 3.13
CA ASP A 97 15.08 -15.77 3.00
C ASP A 97 15.92 -16.31 4.18
N ALA A 98 15.32 -16.41 5.37
CA ALA A 98 15.99 -16.95 6.55
C ALA A 98 16.28 -18.46 6.44
N ILE A 99 15.41 -19.22 5.75
CA ILE A 99 15.57 -20.67 5.58
C ILE A 99 16.69 -20.98 4.57
N ILE A 100 16.84 -20.17 3.52
CA ILE A 100 17.86 -20.39 2.49
C ILE A 100 19.26 -20.11 3.05
N VAL A 101 19.46 -19.04 3.83
CA VAL A 101 20.79 -18.70 4.37
C VAL A 101 21.27 -19.72 5.42
N THR A 102 20.36 -20.22 6.27
CA THR A 102 20.71 -21.21 7.31
C THR A 102 21.02 -22.60 6.72
N SER A 103 20.30 -23.01 5.68
CA SER A 103 20.55 -24.30 5.02
C SER A 103 21.89 -24.36 4.28
N VAL A 104 22.29 -23.28 3.59
CA VAL A 104 23.59 -23.21 2.91
C VAL A 104 24.76 -23.25 3.92
N GLY A 105 24.63 -22.53 5.05
CA GLY A 105 25.66 -22.55 6.10
C GLY A 105 25.89 -23.94 6.70
N LEU A 106 24.82 -24.71 6.95
CA LEU A 106 24.92 -26.08 7.47
C LEU A 106 25.58 -27.04 6.48
N VAL A 107 25.28 -26.94 5.19
CA VAL A 107 25.87 -27.80 4.16
C VAL A 107 27.39 -27.57 4.06
N ILE A 108 27.84 -26.31 4.07
CA ILE A 108 29.27 -25.97 4.03
C ILE A 108 29.99 -26.51 5.29
N ALA A 109 29.39 -26.35 6.47
CA ALA A 109 29.96 -26.87 7.71
C ALA A 109 30.14 -28.40 7.68
N LEU A 110 29.16 -29.15 7.16
CA LEU A 110 29.24 -30.61 7.03
C LEU A 110 30.32 -31.05 6.02
N ILE A 111 30.50 -30.32 4.92
CA ILE A 111 31.57 -30.58 3.94
C ILE A 111 32.94 -30.36 4.58
N ILE A 112 33.11 -29.30 5.38
CA ILE A 112 34.39 -29.03 6.06
C ILE A 112 34.70 -30.14 7.08
N ILE A 113 33.71 -30.57 7.87
CA ILE A 113 33.90 -31.64 8.87
C ILE A 113 34.30 -32.95 8.19
N THR A 114 33.64 -33.31 7.08
CA THR A 114 33.96 -34.55 6.34
C THR A 114 35.36 -34.50 5.71
N LEU A 115 35.79 -33.36 5.18
CA LEU A 115 37.15 -33.15 4.67
C LEU A 115 38.22 -33.26 5.77
N ILE A 116 37.97 -32.67 6.94
CA ILE A 116 38.89 -32.75 8.08
C ILE A 116 39.03 -34.21 8.55
N LEU A 117 37.91 -34.91 8.71
CA LEU A 117 37.91 -36.33 9.10
C LEU A 117 38.66 -37.19 8.08
N PHE A 118 38.42 -36.97 6.78
CA PHE A 118 39.13 -37.66 5.71
C PHE A 118 40.64 -37.41 5.75
N PHE A 119 41.06 -36.16 5.98
CA PHE A 119 42.47 -35.78 6.04
C PHE A 119 43.18 -36.42 7.24
N ILE A 120 42.53 -36.46 8.41
CA ILE A 120 43.03 -37.14 9.61
C ILE A 120 43.16 -38.65 9.35
N TRP A 121 42.16 -39.26 8.70
CA TRP A 121 42.18 -40.69 8.38
C TRP A 121 43.29 -41.04 7.39
N LYS A 122 43.49 -40.22 6.35
CA LYS A 122 44.56 -40.39 5.38
C LYS A 122 45.94 -40.25 6.02
N LYS A 123 46.13 -39.25 6.89
CA LYS A 123 47.39 -39.04 7.61
C LYS A 123 47.73 -40.24 8.51
N ARG A 124 46.76 -40.84 9.19
CA ARG A 124 46.98 -42.04 10.03
C ARG A 124 47.36 -43.29 9.23
N ARG A 125 46.90 -43.43 7.97
CA ARG A 125 47.26 -44.59 7.12
C ARG A 125 48.67 -44.50 6.53
N ASN A 126 49.23 -43.30 6.40
CA ASN A 126 50.57 -43.08 5.85
C ASN A 126 51.70 -43.12 6.91
N VAL A 127 51.40 -43.43 8.17
CA VAL A 127 52.39 -43.56 9.27
C VAL A 127 52.52 -45.02 9.70
N LYS A 128 52.53 -45.95 8.75
CA LYS A 128 52.94 -47.35 8.97
C LYS A 128 54.13 -47.67 8.08
#